data_AF-A0A4D4KMH0-F1
#
_entry.id   AF-A0A4D4KMH0-F1
#
_cell.length_a   1.000
_cell.length_b   1.000
_cell.length_c   1.000
_cell.angle_alpha   90.00
_cell.angle_beta   90.00
_cell.angle_gamma   90.00
#
_symmetry.space_group_name_H-M   'P 1'
#
loop_
_entity.id
_entity.type
_entity.pdbx_description
1 polymer ?
#
loop_
_entity_poly.entity_id
_entity_poly.type
_entity_poly.pdbx_seq_one_letter_code
_entity_poly.pdbx_strand_id
1 'polypeptide(L)'
;MRAALRAHDGRGPATALLAAAVERFGDPDRLPSAVSRDGNQARTIASFAPDVARAAAEGDATASAIVRDAAGALSGAVLAAARRIGGDAHAVTVTGGLTGLGEPLLGPLRSALTGSPYPLKWRSPLGDPLDGAGLLALDVSAPHEPHVARVRRAAPIVPAPPLTSSAAVEE
;
A
#
# COMPACT_ATOMS: atom_id res chain seq x y z
N MET A 1 14.23 -6.06 2.05
CA MET A 1 15.06 -7.01 1.27
C MET A 1 16.52 -6.56 1.07
N ARG A 2 16.82 -5.36 0.54
CA ARG A 2 18.23 -4.94 0.36
C ARG A 2 19.07 -5.03 1.65
N ALA A 3 18.52 -4.65 2.79
CA ALA A 3 19.18 -4.78 4.09
C ALA A 3 19.54 -6.23 4.43
N ALA A 4 18.62 -7.18 4.22
CA ALA A 4 18.85 -8.61 4.40
C ALA A 4 19.99 -9.12 3.52
N LEU A 5 19.99 -8.77 2.23
CA LEU A 5 21.06 -9.16 1.29
C LEU A 5 22.41 -8.55 1.66
N ARG A 6 22.44 -7.30 2.12
CA ARG A 6 23.69 -6.69 2.59
C ARG A 6 24.23 -7.39 3.84
N ALA A 7 23.36 -7.84 4.75
CA ALA A 7 23.76 -8.61 5.92
C ALA A 7 24.32 -9.99 5.51
N HIS A 8 23.68 -10.66 4.57
CA HIS A 8 24.16 -11.93 3.98
C HIS A 8 25.56 -11.79 3.38
N ASP A 9 25.77 -10.75 2.58
CA ASP A 9 27.06 -10.51 1.92
C ASP A 9 28.15 -9.94 2.88
N GLY A 10 27.84 -9.73 4.16
CA GLY A 10 28.74 -9.07 5.12
C GLY A 10 28.97 -7.57 4.88
N ARG A 11 28.18 -6.93 4.02
CA ARG A 11 28.28 -5.50 3.63
C ARG A 11 27.37 -4.58 4.44
N GLY A 12 26.57 -5.13 5.34
CA GLY A 12 25.62 -4.41 6.18
C GLY A 12 25.63 -4.96 7.61
N PRO A 13 24.98 -4.25 8.55
CA PRO A 13 24.84 -4.74 9.92
C PRO A 13 24.06 -6.06 9.96
N ALA A 14 24.33 -6.87 10.98
CA ALA A 14 23.50 -8.02 11.29
C ALA A 14 22.06 -7.58 11.58
N THR A 15 21.08 -8.32 11.08
CA THR A 15 19.66 -7.99 11.21
C THR A 15 18.78 -9.24 11.12
N ALA A 16 17.69 -9.26 11.89
CA ALA A 16 16.66 -10.29 11.85
C ALA A 16 15.97 -10.38 10.47
N LEU A 17 16.09 -9.34 9.64
CA LEU A 17 15.55 -9.32 8.29
C LEU A 17 16.17 -10.38 7.37
N LEU A 18 17.40 -10.83 7.64
CA LEU A 18 18.01 -11.92 6.88
C LEU A 18 17.27 -13.24 7.13
N ALA A 19 17.10 -13.61 8.40
CA ALA A 19 16.39 -14.83 8.77
C ALA A 19 14.93 -14.81 8.24
N ALA A 20 14.23 -13.69 8.40
CA ALA A 20 12.87 -13.54 7.88
C ALA A 20 12.80 -13.64 6.33
N ALA A 21 13.81 -13.13 5.62
CA ALA A 21 13.87 -13.26 4.17
C ALA A 21 14.14 -14.72 3.74
N VAL A 22 15.00 -15.43 4.47
CA VAL A 22 15.28 -16.86 4.23
C VAL A 22 14.03 -17.69 4.44
N GLU A 23 13.33 -17.48 5.56
CA GLU A 23 12.10 -18.19 5.88
C GLU A 23 11.03 -18.01 4.80
N ARG A 24 10.87 -16.78 4.31
CA ARG A 24 9.78 -16.43 3.39
C ARG A 24 10.08 -16.73 1.93
N PHE A 25 11.32 -16.58 1.50
CA PHE A 25 11.68 -16.60 0.08
C PHE A 25 12.79 -17.62 -0.25
N GLY A 26 13.30 -18.34 0.76
CA GLY A 26 14.34 -19.34 0.60
C GLY A 26 15.75 -18.75 0.48
N ASP A 27 16.58 -19.39 -0.33
CA ASP A 27 18.00 -19.06 -0.49
C ASP A 27 18.24 -17.56 -0.81
N PRO A 28 18.99 -16.82 0.03
CA PRO A 28 19.33 -15.43 -0.19
C PRO A 28 20.04 -15.16 -1.52
N ASP A 29 20.85 -16.09 -2.01
CA ASP A 29 21.56 -15.92 -3.29
C ASP A 29 20.58 -15.95 -4.48
N ARG A 30 19.41 -16.57 -4.28
CA ARG A 30 18.35 -16.67 -5.29
C ARG A 30 17.28 -15.61 -5.16
N LEU A 31 17.25 -14.83 -4.07
CA LEU A 31 16.26 -13.78 -3.83
C LEU A 31 16.03 -12.83 -5.02
N PRO A 32 17.07 -12.24 -5.66
CA PRO A 32 16.85 -11.33 -6.79
C PRO A 32 16.09 -11.98 -7.95
N SER A 33 16.38 -13.26 -8.20
CA SER A 33 15.69 -14.05 -9.23
C SER A 33 14.29 -14.45 -8.78
N ALA A 34 14.10 -14.87 -7.54
CA ALA A 34 12.83 -15.37 -6.99
C ALA A 34 11.76 -14.28 -7.00
N VAL A 35 12.12 -13.06 -6.59
CA VAL A 35 11.22 -11.92 -6.53
C VAL A 35 10.74 -11.49 -7.93
N SER A 36 11.47 -11.84 -8.99
CA SER A 36 11.14 -11.48 -10.37
C SER A 36 10.29 -12.52 -11.11
N ARG A 37 10.11 -13.74 -10.56
CA ARG A 37 9.45 -14.85 -11.28
C ARG A 37 7.94 -14.72 -11.44
N ASP A 38 7.26 -14.08 -10.49
CA ASP A 38 5.79 -14.07 -10.45
C ASP A 38 5.14 -13.00 -11.36
N GLY A 39 5.92 -12.35 -12.23
CA GLY A 39 5.44 -11.25 -13.09
C GLY A 39 5.01 -9.99 -12.33
N ASN A 40 5.04 -10.01 -10.99
CA ASN A 40 4.68 -8.88 -10.13
C ASN A 40 5.69 -8.70 -8.99
N GLN A 41 6.90 -8.30 -9.39
CA GLN A 41 8.02 -8.06 -8.48
C GLN A 41 7.66 -7.11 -7.32
N ALA A 42 6.89 -6.06 -7.61
CA ALA A 42 6.47 -5.08 -6.61
C ALA A 42 5.62 -5.72 -5.50
N ARG A 43 4.65 -6.57 -5.86
CA ARG A 43 3.81 -7.29 -4.89
C ARG A 43 4.65 -8.23 -4.03
N THR A 44 5.56 -8.98 -4.63
CA THR A 44 6.40 -9.94 -3.90
C THR A 44 7.29 -9.21 -2.89
N ILE A 45 7.91 -8.09 -3.28
CA ILE A 45 8.68 -7.24 -2.35
C ILE A 45 7.79 -6.67 -1.25
N ALA A 46 6.64 -6.10 -1.61
CA ALA A 46 5.71 -5.50 -0.65
C ALA A 46 5.21 -6.49 0.39
N SER A 47 5.11 -7.78 0.03
CA SER A 47 4.72 -8.84 0.96
C SER A 47 5.67 -9.04 2.14
N PHE A 48 6.89 -8.48 2.08
CA PHE A 48 7.86 -8.50 3.17
C PHE A 48 7.70 -7.35 4.18
N ALA A 49 6.82 -6.37 3.91
CA ALA A 49 6.60 -5.24 4.81
C ALA A 49 6.15 -5.66 6.23
N PRO A 50 5.28 -6.68 6.43
CA PRO A 50 4.92 -7.17 7.76
C PRO A 50 6.12 -7.70 8.55
N ASP A 51 7.05 -8.40 7.90
CA ASP A 51 8.26 -8.92 8.54
C ASP A 51 9.20 -7.79 8.98
N VAL A 52 9.28 -6.71 8.18
CA VAL A 52 10.02 -5.51 8.56
C VAL A 52 9.39 -4.83 9.78
N ALA A 53 8.07 -4.68 9.79
CA ALA A 53 7.36 -4.08 10.92
C ALA A 53 7.51 -4.89 12.22
N ARG A 54 7.42 -6.23 12.11
CA ARG A 54 7.63 -7.15 13.23
C ARG A 54 9.05 -7.06 13.78
N ALA A 55 10.07 -7.16 12.93
CA ALA A 55 11.47 -7.05 13.36
C ALA A 55 11.75 -5.69 14.02
N ALA A 56 11.17 -4.61 13.51
CA ALA A 56 11.29 -3.29 14.14
C ALA A 56 10.65 -3.26 15.54
N ALA A 57 9.46 -3.85 15.70
CA ALA A 57 8.79 -3.95 17.00
C ALA A 57 9.57 -4.82 18.02
N GLU A 58 10.31 -5.82 17.53
CA GLU A 58 11.21 -6.67 18.32
C GLU A 58 12.56 -5.99 18.64
N GLY A 59 12.78 -4.75 18.19
CA GLY A 59 13.97 -3.95 18.51
C GLY A 59 15.11 -4.05 17.50
N ASP A 60 14.90 -4.66 16.33
CA ASP A 60 15.91 -4.67 15.27
C ASP A 60 16.16 -3.23 14.77
N ALA A 61 17.39 -2.75 14.93
CA ALA A 61 17.76 -1.37 14.60
C ALA A 61 17.67 -1.07 13.10
N THR A 62 17.96 -2.05 12.25
CA THR A 62 17.93 -1.91 10.78
C THR A 62 16.49 -1.83 10.29
N ALA A 63 15.62 -2.71 10.77
CA ALA A 63 14.20 -2.69 10.49
C ALA A 63 13.54 -1.41 11.01
N SER A 64 13.90 -0.98 12.23
CA SER A 64 13.43 0.28 12.81
C SER A 64 13.83 1.48 11.96
N ALA A 65 15.04 1.50 11.40
CA ALA A 65 15.47 2.55 10.48
C ALA A 65 14.62 2.58 9.21
N ILE A 66 14.36 1.42 8.59
CA ILE A 66 13.51 1.33 7.38
C ILE A 66 12.10 1.88 7.66
N VAL A 67 11.51 1.52 8.80
CA VAL A 67 10.19 2.01 9.21
C VAL A 67 10.19 3.52 9.42
N ARG A 68 11.22 4.08 10.09
CA ARG A 68 11.36 5.53 10.27
C ARG A 68 11.53 6.26 8.95
N ASP A 69 12.33 5.72 8.03
CA ASP A 69 12.52 6.31 6.70
C ASP A 69 11.21 6.32 5.91
N ALA A 70 10.44 5.24 5.97
CA ALA A 70 9.11 5.15 5.35
C ALA A 70 8.13 6.18 5.96
N ALA A 71 8.10 6.30 7.29
CA ALA A 71 7.31 7.30 7.99
C ALA A 71 7.72 8.74 7.62
N GLY A 72 9.03 9.00 7.47
CA GLY A 72 9.55 10.30 7.02
C GLY A 72 9.17 10.64 5.59
N ALA A 73 9.18 9.66 4.68
CA ALA A 73 8.70 9.86 3.31
C ALA A 73 7.19 10.18 3.26
N LEU A 74 6.39 9.46 4.06
CA LEU A 74 4.95 9.72 4.18
C LEU A 74 4.66 11.09 4.80
N SER A 75 5.36 11.47 5.88
CA SER A 75 5.20 12.78 6.50
C SER A 75 5.60 13.91 5.54
N GLY A 76 6.68 13.73 4.77
CA GLY A 76 7.09 14.65 3.72
C GLY A 76 5.99 14.89 2.67
N ALA A 77 5.30 13.84 2.24
CA ALA A 77 4.16 13.95 1.32
C ALA A 77 2.99 14.74 1.94
N VAL A 78 2.65 14.47 3.20
CA VAL A 78 1.59 15.20 3.93
C VAL A 78 1.93 16.68 4.05
N LEU A 79 3.16 17.01 4.48
CA LEU A 79 3.60 18.40 4.65
C LEU A 79 3.71 19.16 3.33
N ALA A 80 4.14 18.49 2.26
CA ALA A 80 4.16 19.08 0.93
C ALA A 80 2.75 19.41 0.42
N ALA A 81 1.77 18.54 0.68
CA ALA A 81 0.37 18.79 0.35
C ALA A 81 -0.22 19.93 1.19
N ALA A 82 -0.03 19.91 2.51
CA ALA A 82 -0.49 20.96 3.42
C ALA A 82 0.02 22.34 2.99
N ARG A 83 1.32 22.46 2.69
CA ARG A 83 1.93 23.70 2.18
C ARG A 83 1.26 24.22 0.92
N ARG A 84 0.91 23.33 -0.03
CA ARG A 84 0.32 23.72 -1.32
C ARG A 84 -1.16 24.10 -1.19
N ILE A 85 -1.88 23.45 -0.28
CA ILE A 85 -3.29 23.74 -0.02
C ILE A 85 -3.42 25.08 0.73
N GLY A 86 -2.54 25.32 1.72
CA GLY A 86 -2.58 26.51 2.56
C GLY A 86 -3.79 26.57 3.51
N GLY A 87 -3.84 27.60 4.36
CA GLY A 87 -4.88 27.77 5.37
C GLY A 87 -4.54 27.16 6.73
N ASP A 88 -5.51 27.17 7.63
CA ASP A 88 -5.23 27.08 9.06
C ASP A 88 -5.30 25.66 9.64
N ALA A 89 -5.99 24.71 8.98
CA ALA A 89 -6.05 23.32 9.45
C ALA A 89 -6.40 22.33 8.33
N HIS A 90 -5.67 21.21 8.29
CA HIS A 90 -5.87 20.15 7.28
C HIS A 90 -6.34 18.86 7.90
N ALA A 91 -7.44 18.30 7.39
CA ALA A 91 -7.83 16.94 7.71
C ALA A 91 -6.86 15.95 7.05
N VAL A 92 -6.33 15.00 7.82
CA VAL A 92 -5.39 13.98 7.34
C VAL A 92 -5.97 12.61 7.65
N THR A 93 -6.06 11.78 6.62
CA THR A 93 -6.45 10.38 6.70
C THR A 93 -5.38 9.55 5.99
N VAL A 94 -5.03 8.41 6.57
CA VAL A 94 -4.11 7.45 5.95
C VAL A 94 -4.91 6.22 5.56
N THR A 95 -4.78 5.80 4.31
CA THR A 95 -5.46 4.64 3.74
C THR A 95 -4.46 3.71 3.06
N GLY A 96 -4.92 2.54 2.62
CA GLY A 96 -4.10 1.55 1.92
C GLY A 96 -3.61 0.41 2.81
N GLY A 97 -3.17 -0.69 2.21
CA GLY A 97 -2.91 -1.96 2.94
C GLY A 97 -1.84 -1.88 4.03
N LEU A 98 -0.90 -0.92 3.95
CA LEU A 98 0.12 -0.74 4.98
C LEU A 98 -0.44 -0.20 6.31
N THR A 99 -1.64 0.38 6.34
CA THR A 99 -2.28 0.77 7.61
C THR A 99 -2.58 -0.43 8.49
N GLY A 100 -2.75 -1.62 7.90
CA GLY A 100 -2.90 -2.88 8.62
C GLY A 100 -1.68 -3.28 9.45
N LEU A 101 -0.51 -2.66 9.22
CA LEU A 101 0.66 -2.83 10.10
C LEU A 101 0.44 -2.20 11.48
N GLY A 102 -0.50 -1.25 11.61
CA GLY A 102 -0.83 -0.63 12.89
C GLY A 102 0.27 0.27 13.45
N GLU A 103 0.45 0.24 14.77
CA GLU A 103 1.37 1.10 15.52
C GLU A 103 2.82 1.09 15.02
N PRO A 104 3.40 -0.06 14.59
CA PRO A 104 4.71 -0.11 13.96
C PRO A 104 4.92 0.92 12.84
N LEU A 105 3.92 1.23 12.02
CA LEU A 105 4.04 2.26 10.99
C LEU A 105 3.40 3.59 11.42
N LEU A 106 2.21 3.52 12.01
CA LEU A 106 1.41 4.72 12.31
C LEU A 106 1.99 5.54 13.46
N GLY A 107 2.66 4.91 14.42
CA GLY A 107 3.36 5.58 15.52
C GLY A 107 4.49 6.47 15.01
N PRO A 108 5.48 5.92 14.28
CA PRO A 108 6.54 6.70 13.66
C PRO A 108 6.03 7.80 12.71
N LEU A 109 4.96 7.55 11.94
CA LEU A 109 4.36 8.58 11.09
C LEU A 109 3.78 9.75 11.90
N ARG A 110 3.01 9.46 12.95
CA ARG A 110 2.49 10.51 13.84
C ARG A 110 3.62 11.28 14.50
N SER A 111 4.66 10.57 14.98
CA SER A 111 5.83 11.19 15.58
C SER A 111 6.57 12.12 14.61
N ALA A 112 6.73 11.71 13.34
CA ALA A 112 7.37 12.50 12.29
C ALA A 112 6.55 13.75 11.88
N LEU A 113 5.27 13.81 12.24
CA LEU A 113 4.37 14.94 11.99
C LEU A 113 4.14 15.80 13.26
N THR A 114 4.62 15.35 14.42
CA THR A 114 4.63 16.15 15.64
C THR A 114 5.47 17.41 15.42
N GLY A 115 4.92 18.58 15.76
CA GLY A 115 5.60 19.86 15.52
C GLY A 115 5.53 20.35 14.08
N SER A 116 4.67 19.76 13.24
CA SER A 116 4.34 20.29 11.91
C SER A 116 3.99 21.78 11.99
N PRO A 117 4.52 22.63 11.09
CA PRO A 117 4.16 24.05 11.02
C PRO A 117 2.72 24.26 10.55
N TYR A 118 2.09 23.23 9.97
CA TYR A 118 0.70 23.22 9.58
C TYR A 118 -0.13 22.43 10.61
N PRO A 119 -1.24 22.98 11.12
CA PRO A 119 -2.13 22.22 11.99
C PRO A 119 -2.77 21.04 11.23
N LEU A 120 -2.55 19.82 11.72
CA LEU A 120 -3.07 18.60 11.12
C LEU A 120 -4.12 17.97 12.05
N LYS A 121 -5.28 17.62 11.50
CA LYS A 121 -6.35 16.91 12.20
C LYS A 121 -6.50 15.51 11.64
N TRP A 122 -6.04 14.53 12.39
CA TRP A 122 -6.23 13.12 12.05
C TRP A 122 -7.72 12.76 12.00
N ARG A 123 -8.13 12.04 10.96
CA ARG A 123 -9.48 11.50 10.80
C ARG A 123 -9.43 10.06 10.29
N SER A 124 -10.34 9.24 10.78
CA SER A 124 -10.63 7.95 10.17
C SER A 124 -11.17 8.15 8.75
N PRO A 125 -10.92 7.19 7.83
CA PRO A 125 -11.60 7.18 6.54
C PRO A 125 -13.11 7.17 6.73
N LEU A 126 -13.84 7.93 5.90
CA LEU A 126 -15.30 7.95 5.91
C LEU A 126 -15.93 6.76 5.16
N GLY A 127 -15.11 6.04 4.40
CA GLY A 127 -15.48 4.92 3.56
C GLY A 127 -14.24 4.35 2.87
N ASP A 128 -14.46 3.40 1.97
CA ASP A 128 -13.42 2.79 1.15
C ASP A 128 -13.29 3.48 -0.23
N PRO A 129 -12.33 3.08 -1.07
CA PRO A 129 -12.19 3.66 -2.41
C PRO A 129 -13.40 3.47 -3.33
N LEU A 130 -14.21 2.41 -3.14
CA LEU A 130 -15.43 2.17 -3.92
C LEU A 130 -16.56 3.11 -3.50
N ASP A 131 -16.68 3.42 -2.21
CA ASP A 131 -17.61 4.46 -1.74
C ASP A 131 -17.31 5.81 -2.41
N GLY A 132 -16.03 6.19 -2.46
CA GLY A 132 -15.58 7.39 -3.15
C GLY A 132 -15.85 7.35 -4.66
N ALA A 133 -15.63 6.19 -5.30
CA ALA A 133 -15.96 6.02 -6.72
C ALA A 133 -17.47 6.15 -6.98
N GLY A 134 -18.32 5.64 -6.09
CA GLY A 134 -19.77 5.81 -6.13
C GLY A 134 -20.18 7.28 -6.04
N LEU A 135 -19.59 8.03 -5.10
CA LEU A 135 -19.83 9.48 -4.97
C LEU A 135 -19.44 10.22 -6.26
N LEU A 136 -18.24 9.97 -6.79
CA LEU A 136 -17.81 10.57 -8.07
C LEU A 136 -18.72 10.19 -9.23
N ALA A 137 -19.23 8.95 -9.28
CA ALA A 137 -20.09 8.49 -10.36
C ALA A 137 -21.51 9.08 -10.31
N LEU A 138 -22.03 9.39 -9.12
CA LEU A 138 -23.44 9.74 -8.92
C LEU A 138 -23.67 11.22 -8.56
N ASP A 139 -22.73 11.87 -7.89
CA ASP A 139 -22.84 13.25 -7.44
C ASP A 139 -22.19 14.23 -8.44
N VAL A 140 -23.04 14.88 -9.24
CA VAL A 140 -22.63 15.90 -10.22
C VAL A 140 -22.37 17.27 -9.60
N SER A 141 -22.60 17.44 -8.30
CA SER A 141 -22.31 18.67 -7.56
C SER A 141 -20.94 18.64 -6.88
N ALA A 142 -20.25 17.50 -6.91
CA ALA A 142 -18.96 17.34 -6.27
C ALA A 142 -17.88 18.25 -6.94
N PRO A 143 -16.90 18.76 -6.17
CA PRO A 143 -15.82 19.60 -6.72
C PRO A 143 -14.99 18.94 -7.83
N HIS A 144 -15.07 17.62 -7.92
CA HIS A 144 -14.34 16.81 -8.89
C HIS A 144 -15.09 16.62 -10.22
N GLU A 145 -16.34 17.07 -10.34
CA GLU A 145 -17.17 16.87 -11.55
C GLU A 145 -16.47 17.26 -12.87
N PRO A 146 -15.71 18.37 -12.97
CA PRO A 146 -14.98 18.71 -14.20
C PRO A 146 -13.94 17.67 -14.65
N HIS A 147 -13.59 16.72 -13.79
CA HIS A 147 -12.62 15.65 -14.03
C HIS A 147 -13.27 14.26 -14.17
N VAL A 148 -14.60 14.16 -14.07
CA VAL A 148 -15.31 12.87 -14.15
C VAL A 148 -15.80 12.64 -15.57
N ALA A 149 -15.34 11.57 -16.21
CA ALA A 149 -15.87 11.08 -17.48
C ALA A 149 -16.79 9.88 -17.24
N ARG A 150 -18.06 9.99 -17.67
CA ARG A 150 -19.05 8.90 -17.52
C ARG A 150 -19.35 8.27 -18.88
N VAL A 151 -18.94 7.02 -19.04
CA VAL A 151 -19.23 6.22 -20.25
C VAL A 151 -20.48 5.39 -20.00
N ARG A 152 -21.54 5.62 -20.78
CA ARG A 152 -22.74 4.79 -20.78
C ARG A 152 -22.66 3.79 -21.93
N ARG A 153 -23.02 2.53 -21.66
CA ARG A 153 -23.19 1.54 -22.72
C ARG A 153 -24.50 1.84 -23.46
N ALA A 154 -24.45 1.95 -24.79
CA ALA A 154 -25.58 2.39 -25.61
C ALA A 154 -26.64 1.29 -25.91
N ALA A 155 -26.41 0.03 -25.56
CA ALA A 155 -27.31 -1.07 -25.91
C ALA A 155 -27.58 -2.02 -24.73
N PRO A 156 -28.83 -2.54 -24.58
CA PRO A 156 -29.15 -3.55 -23.59
C PRO A 156 -28.38 -4.85 -23.85
N ILE A 157 -28.10 -5.59 -22.79
CA ILE A 157 -27.60 -6.96 -22.89
C ILE A 157 -28.70 -7.76 -23.60
N VAL A 158 -28.46 -8.17 -24.84
CA VAL A 158 -29.21 -9.30 -25.41
C VAL A 158 -28.72 -10.52 -24.65
N PRO A 159 -29.57 -11.21 -23.85
CA PRO A 159 -29.14 -12.43 -23.19
C PRO A 159 -28.66 -13.40 -24.27
N ALA A 160 -27.43 -13.90 -24.11
CA ALA A 160 -26.92 -14.94 -24.98
C ALA A 160 -27.90 -16.14 -24.89
N PRO A 161 -28.39 -16.67 -26.03
CA PRO A 161 -29.22 -17.86 -25.99
C PRO A 161 -28.48 -18.97 -25.25
N PRO A 162 -29.17 -19.78 -24.42
CA PRO A 162 -28.53 -20.86 -23.70
C PRO A 162 -27.80 -21.76 -24.68
N LEU A 163 -26.55 -22.10 -24.37
CA LEU A 163 -25.80 -23.11 -25.12
C LEU A 163 -26.58 -24.42 -25.03
N THR A 164 -27.24 -24.81 -26.12
CA THR A 164 -27.89 -26.12 -26.19
C THR A 164 -26.79 -27.17 -26.19
N SER A 165 -26.68 -27.88 -25.06
CA SER A 165 -25.87 -29.10 -24.99
C SER A 165 -26.46 -30.10 -25.98
N SER A 166 -25.79 -30.33 -27.10
CA SER A 166 -26.06 -31.45 -27.98
C SER A 166 -25.50 -32.70 -27.33
N ALA A 167 -26.28 -33.32 -26.44
CA ALA A 167 -26.07 -34.67 -25.99
C ALA A 167 -27.36 -35.47 -26.22
N ALA A 168 -27.41 -36.12 -27.38
CA ALA A 168 -28.23 -37.32 -27.57
C ALA A 168 -27.29 -38.38 -28.17
N VAL A 169 -26.77 -39.20 -27.26
CA VAL A 169 -26.28 -40.53 -27.51
C VAL A 169 -27.49 -41.44 -27.43
N GLU A 170 -27.70 -42.28 -28.44
CA GLU A 170 -28.47 -43.56 -28.47
C GLU A 170 -28.70 -43.88 -29.95
N GLU A 171 -28.53 -45.09 -30.47
CA GLU A 171 -27.92 -46.36 -30.05
C GLU A 171 -27.51 -47.05 -31.36
#